data_AF-A0A9Q9PB22-F1
#
_entry.id   AF-A0A9Q9PB22-F1
#
_cell.length_a   1.000
_cell.length_b   1.000
_cell.length_c   1.000
_cell.angle_alpha   90.00
_cell.angle_beta   90.00
_cell.angle_gamma   90.00
#
_symmetry.space_group_name_H-M   'P 1'
#
loop_
_entity.id
_entity.type
_entity.pdbx_description
1 polymer ?
#
loop_
_entity_poly.entity_id
_entity_poly.type
_entity_poly.pdbx_seq_one_letter_code
_entity_poly.pdbx_strand_id
1 'polypeptide(L)'
;MRTDGNLVQKVSGRVVWQSRTGGHPGAWAELQAKGNFVIWTRDASRKKVALWSSRTSTAGSGNLLVQVDGNVVLYGAKDTRVWSSRPVTGLAWPVNGTKITGRYGDDRGAGHVPRYHQGTDAPVPVGTPVYGSGTGTVTKTIANDAAYGNYIVVTYGMTAVLTAHLSKIEVKQGQIVKLGTEIAKSGNTGQSTGPHVHVETRRNGTLVDPLKNMHFR
;
A
#
# COMPACT_ATOMS: atom_id res chain seq x y z
N MET A 1 -23.16 4.46 9.22
CA MET A 1 -23.83 3.15 9.22
C MET A 1 -25.08 3.25 8.36
N ARG A 2 -25.41 2.25 7.52
CA ARG A 2 -26.70 2.17 6.83
C ARG A 2 -27.74 1.50 7.73
N THR A 3 -29.02 1.66 7.41
CA THR A 3 -30.15 1.09 8.16
C THR A 3 -30.18 -0.45 8.16
N ASP A 4 -29.57 -1.07 7.14
CA ASP A 4 -29.41 -2.53 7.02
C ASP A 4 -28.27 -3.11 7.89
N GLY A 5 -27.59 -2.27 8.67
CA GLY A 5 -26.45 -2.68 9.48
C GLY A 5 -25.11 -2.71 8.74
N ASN A 6 -25.05 -2.25 7.49
CA ASN A 6 -23.80 -2.21 6.73
C ASN A 6 -23.08 -0.87 6.96
N LEU A 7 -21.81 -0.91 7.39
CA LEU A 7 -20.97 0.28 7.41
C LEU A 7 -20.36 0.45 6.03
N VAL A 8 -20.68 1.57 5.38
CA VAL A 8 -20.12 1.91 4.06
C VAL A 8 -19.32 3.19 4.17
N GLN A 9 -18.20 3.22 3.46
CA GLN A 9 -17.47 4.44 3.17
C GLN A 9 -17.82 4.87 1.75
N LYS A 10 -18.27 6.13 1.60
CA LYS A 10 -18.55 6.72 0.31
C LYS A 10 -17.58 7.87 0.04
N VAL A 11 -17.11 7.98 -1.20
CA VAL A 11 -16.34 9.12 -1.70
C VAL A 11 -17.07 9.64 -2.93
N SER A 12 -17.45 10.92 -2.92
CA SER A 12 -18.26 11.54 -3.97
C SER A 12 -19.50 10.73 -4.35
N GLY A 13 -20.22 10.21 -3.34
CA GLY A 13 -21.43 9.40 -3.51
C GLY A 13 -21.20 7.92 -3.85
N ARG A 14 -20.00 7.52 -4.30
CA ARG A 14 -19.67 6.12 -4.65
C ARG A 14 -19.16 5.35 -3.45
N VAL A 15 -19.64 4.12 -3.24
CA VAL A 15 -19.13 3.21 -2.20
C VAL A 15 -17.73 2.74 -2.57
N VAL A 16 -16.74 3.01 -1.71
CA VAL A 16 -15.34 2.62 -1.93
C VAL A 16 -14.88 1.50 -1.00
N TRP A 17 -15.62 1.28 0.09
CA TRP A 17 -15.46 0.14 1.00
C TRP A 17 -16.76 -0.14 1.74
N GLN A 18 -16.96 -1.39 2.17
CA GLN A 18 -18.08 -1.78 3.02
C GLN A 18 -17.69 -2.91 3.98
N SER A 19 -18.29 -2.93 5.17
CA SER A 19 -18.06 -3.97 6.19
C SER A 19 -18.67 -5.32 5.83
N ARG A 20 -19.57 -5.36 4.84
CA ARG A 20 -20.35 -6.56 4.44
C ARG A 20 -21.18 -7.14 5.59
N THR A 21 -21.69 -6.26 6.45
CA THR A 21 -22.53 -6.63 7.61
C THR A 21 -24.01 -6.34 7.37
N GLY A 22 -24.42 -6.18 6.11
CA GLY A 22 -25.83 -6.00 5.75
C GLY A 22 -26.69 -7.18 6.22
N GLY A 23 -27.97 -6.91 6.49
CA GLY A 23 -28.90 -7.88 7.07
C GLY A 23 -28.97 -7.84 8.60
N HIS A 24 -28.33 -6.85 9.24
CA HIS A 24 -28.26 -6.72 10.70
C HIS A 24 -28.71 -5.32 11.14
N PRO A 25 -30.00 -4.98 10.97
CA PRO A 25 -30.51 -3.68 11.39
C PRO A 25 -30.25 -3.42 12.87
N GLY A 26 -29.87 -2.19 13.20
CA GLY A 26 -29.48 -1.81 14.57
C GLY A 26 -28.04 -2.17 14.95
N ALA A 27 -27.25 -2.76 14.04
CA ALA A 27 -25.81 -2.89 14.25
C ALA A 27 -25.14 -1.51 14.41
N TRP A 28 -24.07 -1.45 15.20
CA TRP A 28 -23.33 -0.23 15.48
C TRP A 28 -21.82 -0.43 15.35
N ALA A 29 -21.12 0.67 15.11
CA ALA A 29 -19.67 0.71 15.05
C ALA A 29 -19.11 1.18 16.39
N GLU A 30 -18.01 0.58 16.85
CA GLU A 30 -17.34 0.93 18.09
C GLU A 30 -15.83 0.82 17.90
N LEU A 31 -15.11 1.87 18.29
CA LEU A 31 -13.66 1.80 18.45
C LEU A 31 -13.35 1.48 19.91
N GLN A 32 -12.79 0.31 20.16
CA GLN A 32 -12.41 -0.14 21.50
C GLN A 32 -11.12 0.54 21.96
N ALA A 33 -10.93 0.67 23.27
CA ALA A 33 -9.78 1.36 23.88
C ALA A 33 -8.40 0.82 23.47
N LYS A 34 -8.31 -0.44 23.04
CA LYS A 34 -7.06 -1.06 22.53
C LYS A 34 -6.85 -0.90 21.02
N GLY A 35 -7.62 -0.02 20.37
CA GLY A 35 -7.47 0.28 18.95
C GLY A 35 -8.04 -0.81 18.06
N ASN A 36 -9.15 -1.43 18.47
CA ASN A 36 -9.87 -2.40 17.65
C ASN A 36 -11.20 -1.79 17.21
N PHE A 37 -11.40 -1.66 15.90
CA PHE A 37 -12.64 -1.14 15.34
C PHE A 37 -13.55 -2.31 14.99
N VAL A 38 -14.74 -2.33 15.57
CA VAL A 38 -15.65 -3.47 15.50
C VAL A 38 -17.05 -3.01 15.12
N ILE A 39 -17.69 -3.79 14.25
CA ILE A 39 -19.12 -3.69 13.99
C ILE A 39 -19.81 -4.75 14.83
N TRP A 40 -20.66 -4.28 15.74
CA TRP A 40 -21.41 -5.10 16.67
C TRP A 40 -22.88 -5.18 16.27
N THR A 41 -23.51 -6.28 16.66
CA THR A 41 -24.96 -6.40 16.74
C THR A 41 -25.36 -6.96 18.11
N ARG A 42 -26.66 -7.13 18.31
CA ARG A 42 -27.21 -7.94 19.39
C ARG A 42 -27.88 -9.18 18.79
N ASP A 43 -27.62 -10.34 19.39
CA ASP A 43 -28.39 -11.54 19.08
C ASP A 43 -29.79 -11.49 19.72
N ALA A 44 -30.60 -12.53 19.51
CA ALA A 44 -31.95 -12.64 20.07
C ALA A 44 -31.98 -12.53 21.61
N SER A 45 -30.89 -12.88 22.29
CA SER A 45 -30.76 -12.76 23.76
C SER A 45 -30.27 -11.38 24.21
N ARG A 46 -30.15 -10.42 23.28
CA ARG A 46 -29.54 -9.09 23.48
C ARG A 46 -28.04 -9.12 23.78
N LYS A 47 -27.38 -10.28 23.65
CA LYS A 47 -25.94 -10.39 23.85
C LYS A 47 -25.22 -9.73 22.69
N LYS A 48 -24.15 -9.01 23.01
CA LYS A 48 -23.31 -8.30 22.05
C LYS A 48 -22.49 -9.30 21.22
N VAL A 49 -22.62 -9.27 19.90
CA VAL A 49 -21.96 -10.19 18.94
C VAL A 49 -21.22 -9.39 17.86
N ALA A 50 -19.98 -9.75 17.58
CA ALA A 50 -19.17 -9.08 16.56
C ALA A 50 -19.54 -9.61 15.17
N LEU A 51 -19.92 -8.71 14.26
CA LEU A 51 -20.16 -9.03 12.84
C LEU A 51 -18.90 -8.85 12.01
N TRP A 52 -18.07 -7.87 12.35
CA TRP A 52 -16.82 -7.58 11.66
C TRP A 52 -15.84 -6.91 12.62
N SER A 53 -14.54 -7.14 12.45
CA SER A 53 -13.48 -6.55 13.28
C SER A 53 -12.27 -6.19 12.41
N SER A 54 -11.63 -5.06 12.70
CA SER A 54 -10.36 -4.67 12.09
C SER A 54 -9.20 -5.59 12.49
N ARG A 55 -9.36 -6.38 13.57
CA ARG A 55 -8.36 -7.30 14.14
C ARG A 55 -7.06 -6.59 14.54
N THR A 56 -7.19 -5.39 15.11
CA THR A 56 -6.07 -4.51 15.46
C THR A 56 -5.95 -4.28 16.97
N SER A 57 -6.43 -5.20 17.80
CA SER A 57 -6.44 -5.08 19.27
C SER A 57 -5.06 -4.96 19.94
N THR A 58 -3.96 -5.09 19.19
CA THR A 58 -2.59 -4.86 19.64
C THR A 58 -2.04 -3.47 19.28
N ALA A 59 -2.82 -2.63 18.62
CA ALA A 59 -2.38 -1.32 18.12
C ALA A 59 -2.22 -0.23 19.19
N GLY A 60 -2.83 -0.41 20.37
CA GLY A 60 -2.88 0.60 21.44
C GLY A 60 -4.07 1.56 21.31
N SER A 61 -4.14 2.59 22.14
CA SER A 61 -5.21 3.61 22.14
C SER A 61 -5.14 4.45 20.85
N GLY A 62 -5.82 3.95 19.83
CA GLY A 62 -5.75 4.50 18.49
C GLY A 62 -6.81 5.53 18.15
N ASN A 63 -6.50 6.37 17.17
CA ASN A 63 -7.43 7.34 16.58
C ASN A 63 -7.94 6.81 15.24
N LEU A 64 -9.27 6.82 15.05
CA LEU A 64 -9.89 6.58 13.75
C LEU A 64 -10.02 7.93 13.04
N LEU A 65 -9.24 8.15 11.98
CA LEU A 65 -9.19 9.40 11.24
C LEU A 65 -9.65 9.21 9.79
N VAL A 66 -10.37 10.20 9.28
CA VAL A 66 -10.63 10.33 7.84
C VAL A 66 -9.59 11.26 7.25
N GLN A 67 -8.81 10.75 6.29
CA GLN A 67 -7.78 11.52 5.60
C GLN A 67 -8.39 12.33 4.44
N VAL A 68 -7.63 13.31 3.94
CA VAL A 68 -8.06 14.21 2.84
C VAL A 68 -8.38 13.48 1.53
N ASP A 69 -7.85 12.28 1.34
CA ASP A 69 -8.15 11.41 0.19
C ASP A 69 -9.41 10.53 0.39
N GLY A 70 -10.11 10.78 1.50
CA GLY A 70 -11.31 10.08 1.92
C GLY A 70 -11.03 8.76 2.64
N ASN A 71 -9.78 8.32 2.82
CA ASN A 71 -9.46 7.06 3.49
C ASN A 71 -9.75 7.12 5.00
N VAL A 72 -10.47 6.12 5.52
CA VAL A 72 -10.62 5.90 6.96
C VAL A 72 -9.45 5.04 7.43
N VAL A 73 -8.61 5.61 8.28
CA VAL A 73 -7.41 4.97 8.80
C VAL A 73 -7.52 4.86 10.31
N LEU A 74 -7.13 3.70 10.83
CA LEU A 74 -6.91 3.52 12.25
C LEU A 74 -5.42 3.69 12.53
N TYR A 75 -5.10 4.69 13.34
CA TYR A 75 -3.74 4.96 13.81
C TYR A 75 -3.57 4.37 15.21
N GLY A 76 -2.54 3.56 15.44
CA GLY A 76 -2.11 3.08 16.75
C GLY A 76 -1.08 4.01 17.40
N ALA A 77 -0.40 3.52 18.43
CA ALA A 77 0.63 4.29 19.14
C ALA A 77 1.73 4.82 18.19
N LYS A 78 2.25 6.02 18.49
CA LYS A 78 3.27 6.73 17.68
C LYS A 78 2.86 6.97 16.22
N ASP A 79 1.58 7.27 15.98
CA ASP A 79 1.01 7.52 14.64
C ASP A 79 1.24 6.40 13.62
N THR A 80 1.31 5.15 14.10
CA THR A 80 1.44 3.97 13.23
C THR A 80 0.10 3.62 12.58
N ARG A 81 0.03 3.50 11.26
CA ARG A 81 -1.20 3.08 10.57
C ARG A 81 -1.39 1.57 10.71
N VAL A 82 -2.45 1.13 11.39
CA VAL A 82 -2.68 -0.30 11.70
C VAL A 82 -3.84 -0.93 10.92
N TRP A 83 -4.76 -0.12 10.38
CA TRP A 83 -5.81 -0.57 9.47
C TRP A 83 -6.26 0.57 8.54
N SER A 84 -6.79 0.21 7.37
CA SER A 84 -7.27 1.15 6.36
C SER A 84 -8.51 0.60 5.66
N SER A 85 -9.53 1.43 5.49
CA SER A 85 -10.74 1.14 4.72
C SER A 85 -10.48 0.86 3.24
N ARG A 86 -9.34 1.31 2.71
CA ARG A 86 -8.82 0.83 1.44
C ARG A 86 -7.64 -0.11 1.72
N PRO A 87 -7.84 -1.44 1.84
CA PRO A 87 -6.73 -2.35 1.61
C PRO A 87 -6.36 -2.17 0.14
N VAL A 88 -5.15 -1.68 -0.14
CA VAL A 88 -4.75 -1.51 -1.54
C VAL A 88 -4.39 -2.87 -2.11
N THR A 89 -5.42 -3.62 -2.50
CA THR A 89 -5.34 -4.76 -3.41
C THR A 89 -5.55 -4.21 -4.81
N GLY A 90 -4.54 -4.32 -5.68
CA GLY A 90 -4.60 -3.74 -7.02
C GLY A 90 -3.88 -2.40 -7.12
N LEU A 91 -2.63 -2.34 -6.69
CA LEU A 91 -1.73 -1.25 -7.09
C LEU A 91 -1.37 -1.39 -8.57
N ALA A 92 -1.30 -0.30 -9.31
CA ALA A 92 -0.90 -0.33 -10.71
C ALA A 92 0.64 -0.39 -10.83
N TRP A 93 1.14 -1.21 -11.75
CA TRP A 93 2.55 -1.32 -12.08
C TRP A 93 3.14 0.06 -12.41
N PRO A 94 4.33 0.44 -11.95
CA PRO A 94 4.75 1.85 -11.99
C PRO A 94 5.21 2.33 -13.38
N VAL A 95 5.34 1.44 -14.36
CA VAL A 95 5.70 1.78 -15.75
C VAL A 95 4.69 1.20 -16.74
N ASN A 96 4.62 1.76 -17.94
CA ASN A 96 3.81 1.20 -19.02
C ASN A 96 4.59 0.04 -19.67
N GLY A 97 4.07 -1.18 -19.53
CA GLY A 97 4.69 -2.39 -20.06
C GLY A 97 4.50 -3.60 -19.14
N THR A 98 4.52 -4.79 -19.75
CA THR A 98 4.28 -6.07 -19.07
C THR A 98 5.51 -6.97 -19.01
N LYS A 99 6.60 -6.57 -19.69
CA LYS A 99 7.84 -7.34 -19.73
C LYS A 99 8.52 -7.30 -18.37
N ILE A 100 9.05 -8.44 -17.95
CA ILE A 100 9.81 -8.63 -16.70
C ILE A 100 11.14 -9.28 -17.06
N THR A 101 12.25 -8.73 -16.57
CA THR A 101 13.61 -9.28 -16.78
C THR A 101 14.23 -9.84 -15.51
N GLY A 102 13.63 -9.57 -14.36
CA GLY A 102 14.05 -10.10 -13.08
C GLY A 102 12.85 -10.24 -12.16
N ARG A 103 12.60 -11.42 -11.63
CA ARG A 103 11.47 -11.71 -10.75
C ARG A 103 11.91 -11.66 -9.29
N TYR A 104 10.93 -11.43 -8.43
CA TYR A 104 11.10 -11.58 -7.00
C TYR A 104 11.50 -13.02 -6.66
N GLY A 105 12.51 -13.18 -5.81
CA GLY A 105 13.01 -14.49 -5.41
C GLY A 105 13.96 -15.16 -6.40
N ASP A 106 14.29 -14.55 -7.54
CA ASP A 106 15.34 -15.06 -8.42
C ASP A 106 16.67 -15.13 -7.66
N ASP A 107 17.40 -16.24 -7.75
CA ASP A 107 18.73 -16.35 -7.18
C ASP A 107 19.75 -15.61 -8.06
N ARG A 108 20.35 -14.56 -7.49
CA ARG A 108 21.42 -13.75 -8.08
C ARG A 108 22.74 -13.94 -7.35
N GLY A 109 22.87 -15.04 -6.64
CA GLY A 109 24.11 -15.47 -5.99
C GLY A 109 25.22 -15.76 -6.99
N ALA A 110 26.46 -15.75 -6.50
CA ALA A 110 27.60 -16.27 -7.23
C ALA A 110 28.08 -17.56 -6.51
N GLY A 111 28.19 -18.66 -7.24
CA GLY A 111 28.58 -19.95 -6.67
C GLY A 111 27.53 -20.51 -5.70
N HIS A 112 27.97 -20.92 -4.50
CA HIS A 112 27.12 -21.58 -3.49
C HIS A 112 26.50 -20.59 -2.46
N VAL A 113 26.51 -19.29 -2.73
CA VAL A 113 25.96 -18.27 -1.82
C VAL A 113 24.71 -17.65 -2.46
N PRO A 114 23.49 -18.12 -2.13
CA PRO A 114 22.27 -17.58 -2.69
C PRO A 114 22.08 -16.11 -2.33
N ARG A 115 21.66 -15.31 -3.30
CA ARG A 115 21.27 -13.91 -3.10
C ARG A 115 19.95 -13.66 -3.82
N TYR A 116 18.85 -13.86 -3.10
CA TYR A 116 17.54 -13.71 -3.68
C TYR A 116 17.19 -12.25 -3.98
N HIS A 117 16.67 -12.03 -5.17
CA HIS A 117 16.22 -10.74 -5.63
C HIS A 117 15.01 -10.25 -4.82
N GLN A 118 15.13 -9.07 -4.20
CA GLN A 118 14.14 -8.53 -3.26
C GLN A 118 12.93 -7.87 -3.94
N GLY A 119 12.98 -7.69 -5.26
CA GLY A 119 11.94 -6.99 -6.02
C GLY A 119 11.69 -7.62 -7.38
N THR A 120 11.15 -6.84 -8.30
CA THR A 120 10.88 -7.25 -9.67
C THR A 120 11.30 -6.12 -10.61
N ASP A 121 11.98 -6.48 -11.70
CA ASP A 121 12.62 -5.54 -12.62
C ASP A 121 11.82 -5.44 -13.92
N ALA A 122 11.40 -4.20 -14.24
CA ALA A 122 10.79 -3.85 -15.51
C ALA A 122 11.83 -3.22 -16.45
N PRO A 123 12.21 -3.88 -17.56
CA PRO A 123 13.15 -3.32 -18.51
C PRO A 123 12.49 -2.17 -19.28
N VAL A 124 13.03 -0.96 -19.14
CA VAL A 124 12.57 0.23 -19.84
C VAL A 124 13.76 1.14 -20.14
N PRO A 125 13.78 1.89 -21.26
CA PRO A 125 14.83 2.85 -21.55
C PRO A 125 14.98 3.90 -20.43
N VAL A 126 16.18 4.43 -20.23
CA VAL A 126 16.42 5.57 -19.34
C VAL A 126 15.51 6.74 -19.75
N GLY A 127 14.93 7.46 -18.78
CA GLY A 127 14.05 8.59 -19.05
C GLY A 127 12.57 8.21 -19.21
N THR A 128 12.22 6.92 -19.18
CA THR A 128 10.83 6.47 -19.21
C THR A 128 10.07 6.99 -17.98
N PRO A 129 8.87 7.57 -18.14
CA PRO A 129 8.06 7.98 -16.99
C PRO A 129 7.77 6.83 -16.03
N VAL A 130 7.91 7.11 -14.74
CA VAL A 130 7.53 6.23 -13.63
C VAL A 130 6.37 6.90 -12.90
N TYR A 131 5.29 6.15 -12.69
CA TYR A 131 4.02 6.67 -12.18
C TYR A 131 3.66 6.11 -10.81
N GLY A 132 3.02 6.93 -9.99
CA GLY A 132 2.44 6.50 -8.72
C GLY A 132 1.39 5.42 -8.91
N SER A 133 1.55 4.29 -8.21
CA SER A 133 0.76 3.06 -8.31
C SER A 133 -0.67 3.14 -7.75
N GLY A 134 -1.07 4.28 -7.19
CA GLY A 134 -2.37 4.50 -6.55
C GLY A 134 -2.41 5.87 -5.87
N THR A 135 -3.39 6.09 -5.00
CA THR A 135 -3.38 7.26 -4.10
C THR A 135 -2.58 6.94 -2.85
N GLY A 136 -1.49 7.68 -2.63
CA GLY A 136 -0.57 7.42 -1.53
C GLY A 136 0.31 8.63 -1.19
N THR A 137 1.17 8.45 -0.20
CA THR A 137 2.09 9.49 0.28
C THR A 137 3.53 9.07 0.01
N VAL A 138 4.32 9.96 -0.58
CA VAL A 138 5.76 9.78 -0.74
C VAL A 138 6.40 9.81 0.65
N THR A 139 6.98 8.69 1.08
CA THR A 139 7.58 8.56 2.42
C THR A 139 9.10 8.64 2.40
N LYS A 140 9.75 8.37 1.26
CA LYS A 140 11.19 8.58 1.09
C LYS A 140 11.51 9.03 -0.34
N THR A 141 12.51 9.89 -0.45
CA THR A 141 13.18 10.26 -1.70
C THR A 141 14.67 10.29 -1.41
N ILE A 142 15.44 9.38 -2.01
CA ILE A 142 16.87 9.22 -1.73
C ILE A 142 17.63 9.28 -3.05
N ALA A 143 18.76 10.00 -3.03
CA ALA A 143 19.67 10.12 -4.16
C ALA A 143 20.99 9.39 -3.87
N ASN A 144 21.61 8.85 -4.92
CA ASN A 144 22.96 8.26 -4.90
C ASN A 144 23.16 7.13 -3.87
N ASP A 145 22.13 6.32 -3.60
CA ASP A 145 22.30 5.10 -2.82
C ASP A 145 23.21 4.12 -3.57
N ALA A 146 24.15 3.47 -2.86
CA ALA A 146 25.12 2.58 -3.50
C ALA A 146 24.45 1.38 -4.19
N ALA A 147 23.38 0.83 -3.62
CA ALA A 147 22.67 -0.33 -4.16
C ALA A 147 21.53 0.11 -5.09
N TYR A 148 20.63 0.94 -4.59
CA TYR A 148 19.40 1.32 -5.30
C TYR A 148 19.58 2.49 -6.27
N GLY A 149 20.69 3.24 -6.18
CA GLY A 149 20.85 4.50 -6.89
C GLY A 149 19.85 5.54 -6.39
N ASN A 150 19.20 6.27 -7.29
CA ASN A 150 18.09 7.13 -6.89
C ASN A 150 16.82 6.30 -6.73
N TYR A 151 16.13 6.47 -5.61
CA TYR A 151 14.90 5.73 -5.35
C TYR A 151 13.86 6.53 -4.58
N ILE A 152 12.61 6.09 -4.72
CA ILE A 152 11.44 6.65 -4.05
C ILE A 152 10.73 5.52 -3.33
N VAL A 153 10.20 5.82 -2.14
CA VAL A 153 9.20 4.96 -1.48
C VAL A 153 7.89 5.72 -1.39
N VAL A 154 6.81 5.10 -1.89
CA VAL A 154 5.45 5.61 -1.75
C VAL A 154 4.62 4.62 -0.94
N THR A 155 3.94 5.12 0.07
CA THR A 155 3.05 4.32 0.94
C THR A 155 1.60 4.49 0.53
N TYR A 156 0.97 3.38 0.17
CA TYR A 156 -0.42 3.22 -0.22
C TYR A 156 -1.16 2.42 0.85
N GLY A 157 -1.65 3.10 1.89
CA GLY A 157 -2.24 2.44 3.06
C GLY A 157 -1.22 1.60 3.82
N MET A 158 -1.39 0.27 3.81
CA MET A 158 -0.51 -0.72 4.47
C MET A 158 0.63 -1.22 3.57
N THR A 159 0.65 -0.83 2.29
CA THR A 159 1.62 -1.29 1.30
C THR A 159 2.58 -0.17 0.95
N ALA A 160 3.88 -0.38 1.12
CA ALA A 160 4.93 0.49 0.61
C ALA A 160 5.46 -0.07 -0.72
N VAL A 161 5.60 0.79 -1.72
CA VAL A 161 6.24 0.49 -3.00
C VAL A 161 7.53 1.26 -3.09
N LEU A 162 8.64 0.56 -3.30
CA LEU A 162 9.93 1.16 -3.63
C LEU A 162 10.13 1.09 -5.16
N THR A 163 10.53 2.20 -5.77
CA THR A 163 10.99 2.26 -7.17
C THR A 163 12.41 2.77 -7.22
N ALA A 164 13.33 2.02 -7.82
CA ALA A 164 14.77 2.25 -7.79
C ALA A 164 15.40 2.37 -9.17
N HIS A 165 16.72 2.63 -9.17
CA HIS A 165 17.57 2.86 -10.34
C HIS A 165 17.15 4.07 -11.17
N LEU A 166 16.51 5.06 -10.55
CA LEU A 166 15.91 6.20 -11.23
C LEU A 166 16.98 7.19 -11.74
N SER A 167 16.72 7.82 -12.89
CA SER A 167 17.59 8.92 -13.37
C SER A 167 17.22 10.26 -12.75
N LYS A 168 15.94 10.45 -12.43
CA LYS A 168 15.41 11.68 -11.86
C LYS A 168 14.20 11.41 -10.97
N ILE A 169 14.12 12.12 -9.86
CA ILE A 169 12.98 12.11 -8.93
C ILE A 169 12.20 13.43 -9.14
N GLU A 170 10.89 13.34 -9.39
CA GLU A 170 10.02 14.49 -9.71
C GLU A 170 9.13 14.90 -8.53
N VAL A 171 9.24 14.21 -7.39
CA VAL A 171 8.42 14.41 -6.20
C VAL A 171 9.28 14.56 -4.97
N LYS A 172 8.69 15.08 -3.89
CA LYS A 172 9.35 15.25 -2.59
C LYS A 172 8.67 14.43 -1.50
N GLN A 173 9.43 14.06 -0.47
CA GLN A 173 8.88 13.44 0.73
C GLN A 173 7.72 14.27 1.30
N GLY A 174 6.65 13.58 1.71
CA GLY A 174 5.40 14.17 2.20
C GLY A 174 4.38 14.47 1.10
N GLN A 175 4.77 14.46 -0.18
CA GLN A 175 3.84 14.72 -1.28
C GLN A 175 2.79 13.61 -1.41
N ILE A 176 1.54 14.02 -1.66
CA ILE A 176 0.47 13.10 -2.04
C ILE A 176 0.53 12.87 -3.55
N VAL A 177 0.54 11.61 -3.96
CA VAL A 177 0.48 11.21 -5.37
C VAL A 177 -0.80 10.42 -5.62
N LYS A 178 -1.31 10.50 -6.83
CA LYS A 178 -2.48 9.74 -7.29
C LYS A 178 -2.05 8.73 -8.34
N LEU A 179 -2.97 7.83 -8.68
CA LEU A 179 -2.76 6.93 -9.81
C LEU A 179 -2.46 7.75 -11.07
N GLY A 180 -1.33 7.46 -11.71
CA GLY A 180 -0.94 8.15 -12.95
C GLY A 180 -0.20 9.49 -12.74
N THR A 181 -0.02 9.94 -11.50
CA THR A 181 0.94 11.02 -11.22
C THR A 181 2.34 10.54 -11.58
N GLU A 182 3.05 11.24 -12.47
CA GLU A 182 4.46 10.96 -12.71
C GLU A 182 5.27 11.31 -11.45
N ILE A 183 6.06 10.35 -10.97
CA ILE A 183 6.84 10.49 -9.74
C ILE A 183 8.35 10.53 -10.00
N ALA A 184 8.80 10.01 -11.14
CA ALA A 184 10.21 9.90 -11.50
C ALA A 184 10.39 9.58 -12.98
N LYS A 185 11.65 9.57 -13.41
CA LYS A 185 12.12 8.96 -14.64
C LYS A 185 12.98 7.73 -14.35
N SER A 186 12.78 6.65 -15.09
CA SER A 186 13.61 5.44 -15.03
C SER A 186 15.07 5.77 -15.35
N GLY A 187 15.99 4.91 -14.94
CA GLY A 187 17.41 5.13 -15.14
C GLY A 187 18.22 3.86 -15.18
N ASN A 188 19.47 3.99 -14.75
CA ASN A 188 20.45 2.93 -14.64
C ASN A 188 21.46 3.24 -13.52
N THR A 189 20.99 3.83 -12.42
CA THR A 189 21.85 4.30 -11.31
C THR A 189 22.00 3.24 -10.22
N GLY A 190 23.08 3.29 -9.44
CA GLY A 190 23.35 2.31 -8.38
C GLY A 190 23.84 0.97 -8.95
N GLN A 191 23.57 -0.13 -8.25
CA GLN A 191 23.89 -1.48 -8.72
C GLN A 191 22.85 -1.96 -9.74
N SER A 192 23.00 -1.53 -10.98
CA SER A 192 22.15 -1.91 -12.11
C SER A 192 23.00 -2.42 -13.27
N THR A 193 22.59 -3.53 -13.90
CA THR A 193 23.30 -4.14 -15.04
C THR A 193 22.80 -3.65 -16.41
N GLY A 194 21.74 -2.84 -16.43
CA GLY A 194 21.19 -2.23 -17.63
C GLY A 194 19.91 -1.45 -17.33
N PRO A 195 19.40 -0.60 -18.25
CA PRO A 195 18.24 0.26 -17.98
C PRO A 195 16.97 -0.51 -17.58
N HIS A 196 16.46 -0.23 -16.38
CA HIS A 196 15.22 -0.80 -15.86
C HIS A 196 14.67 0.02 -14.68
N VAL A 197 13.47 -0.32 -14.23
CA VAL A 197 12.93 0.10 -12.92
C VAL A 197 12.84 -1.12 -12.03
N HIS A 198 13.53 -1.07 -10.89
CA HIS A 198 13.41 -2.07 -9.83
C HIS A 198 12.24 -1.71 -8.91
N VAL A 199 11.35 -2.67 -8.66
CA VAL A 199 10.13 -2.48 -7.86
C VAL A 199 10.11 -3.45 -6.69
N GLU A 200 9.98 -2.94 -5.47
CA GLU A 200 9.72 -3.77 -4.28
C GLU A 200 8.37 -3.42 -3.66
N THR A 201 7.71 -4.43 -3.09
CA THR A 201 6.51 -4.20 -2.29
C THR A 201 6.68 -4.74 -0.88
N ARG A 202 6.38 -3.91 0.13
CA ARG A 202 6.32 -4.31 1.53
C ARG A 202 4.90 -4.12 2.05
N ARG A 203 4.25 -5.19 2.51
CA ARG A 203 2.93 -5.14 3.13
C ARG A 203 3.08 -5.33 4.63
N ASN A 204 2.65 -4.35 5.43
CA ASN A 204 2.86 -4.33 6.88
C ASN A 204 4.33 -4.55 7.27
N GLY A 205 5.27 -3.97 6.50
CA GLY A 205 6.72 -4.13 6.71
C GLY A 205 7.33 -5.40 6.12
N THR A 206 6.54 -6.43 5.84
CA THR A 206 7.02 -7.69 5.25
C THR A 206 7.17 -7.55 3.75
N LEU A 207 8.34 -7.92 3.23
CA LEU A 207 8.60 -7.98 1.80
C LEU A 207 7.74 -9.05 1.14
N VAL A 208 7.06 -8.70 0.06
CA VAL A 208 6.17 -9.58 -0.70
C VAL A 208 6.40 -9.38 -2.19
N ASP A 209 6.07 -10.41 -2.97
CA ASP A 209 6.16 -10.40 -4.43
C ASP A 209 5.29 -9.27 -5.03
N PRO A 210 5.89 -8.31 -5.75
CA PRO A 210 5.15 -7.23 -6.43
C PRO A 210 4.09 -7.76 -7.40
N LEU A 211 4.37 -8.85 -8.14
CA LEU A 211 3.47 -9.38 -9.15
C LEU A 211 2.22 -10.05 -8.55
N LYS A 212 2.23 -10.37 -7.25
CA LYS A 212 1.05 -10.85 -6.51
C LYS A 212 0.20 -9.71 -5.94
N ASN A 213 0.75 -8.50 -5.85
CA ASN A 213 0.10 -7.36 -5.18
C ASN A 213 -0.22 -6.20 -6.13
N MET A 214 0.32 -6.22 -7.34
CA MET A 214 0.19 -5.20 -8.37
C MET A 214 -0.38 -5.79 -9.66
N HIS A 215 -1.02 -4.96 -10.48
CA HIS A 215 -1.50 -5.28 -11.82
C HIS A 215 -0.80 -4.39 -12.84
N PHE A 216 -0.58 -4.89 -14.05
CA PHE A 216 -0.02 -4.06 -15.13
C PHE A 216 -0.95 -2.90 -15.50
N ARG A 217 -0.35 -1.77 -15.87
CA ARG A 217 -1.07 -0.61 -16.39
C ARG A 217 -1.59 -0.85 -17.80
#